data_AF-Q70IA1-F1
#
_entry.id   AF-Q70IA1-F1
#
_cell.length_a   1.000
_cell.length_b   1.000
_cell.length_c   1.000
_cell.angle_alpha   90.00
_cell.angle_beta   90.00
_cell.angle_gamma   90.00
#
_symmetry.space_group_name_H-M   'P 1'
#
loop_
_entity.id
_entity.type
_entity.pdbx_description
1 polymer ?
#
loop_
_entity_poly.entity_id
_entity_poly.type
_entity_poly.pdbx_seq_one_letter_code
_entity_poly.pdbx_strand_id
1 'polypeptide(L)'
;CDLLRINTDRGVMLTDGKSRFSINGKPIYHFLGGSTFSEYTVCHIGTVAKINPAAPLDKVCILSCGISTGLGAALNVAKPQKGHTVAVFGLGAVGLAAAEGARLSGASRIIGVDLNPSRFKEAKKFGVTELINPKDHDKPVQQVIIEMTDGGVDRSIECTGNIQAMISAFECVHDGWGVAVLVGVPSKDDEFKTHPMNLLNERTLKGTFFGNY
;
A
#
# COMPACT_ATOMS: atom_id res chain seq x y z
N CYS A 1 -4.81 -5.12 -16.66
CA CYS A 1 -4.83 -4.77 -18.10
C CYS A 1 -3.55 -5.25 -18.74
N ASP A 2 -3.60 -6.10 -19.77
CA ASP A 2 -2.36 -6.65 -20.35
C ASP A 2 -1.52 -5.59 -21.07
N LEU A 3 -2.18 -4.62 -21.72
CA LEU A 3 -1.56 -3.57 -22.51
C LEU A 3 -0.97 -2.43 -21.67
N LEU A 4 -1.72 -1.97 -20.66
CA LEU A 4 -1.43 -0.73 -19.92
C LEU A 4 -0.95 -0.97 -18.49
N ARG A 5 -0.57 -2.20 -18.13
CA ARG A 5 0.07 -2.47 -16.84
C ARG A 5 1.32 -1.59 -16.66
N ILE A 6 1.68 -1.35 -15.40
CA ILE A 6 2.86 -0.56 -15.04
C ILE A 6 4.12 -1.13 -15.71
N ASN A 7 4.97 -0.23 -16.21
CA ASN A 7 6.29 -0.57 -16.71
C ASN A 7 7.21 0.61 -16.37
N THR A 8 8.13 0.38 -15.43
CA THR A 8 9.08 1.39 -14.93
C THR A 8 10.22 1.66 -15.90
N ASP A 9 10.50 0.71 -16.80
CA ASP A 9 11.64 0.75 -17.72
C ASP A 9 11.26 1.40 -19.07
N ARG A 10 9.95 1.54 -19.35
CA ARG A 10 9.45 2.12 -20.59
C ARG A 10 9.53 3.65 -20.58
N GLY A 11 10.49 4.19 -21.34
CA GLY A 11 10.68 5.63 -21.55
C GLY A 11 9.88 6.26 -22.69
N VAL A 12 8.98 5.53 -23.35
CA VAL A 12 8.39 5.94 -24.65
C VAL A 12 6.91 5.57 -24.77
N MET A 13 6.22 6.19 -25.73
CA MET A 13 4.81 5.90 -26.03
C MET A 13 4.64 4.53 -26.69
N LEU A 14 3.54 3.85 -26.38
CA LEU A 14 3.21 2.53 -26.93
C LEU A 14 2.96 2.54 -28.45
N THR A 15 2.47 3.67 -28.97
CA THR A 15 2.02 3.77 -30.37
C THR A 15 3.16 3.68 -31.38
N ASP A 16 4.33 4.22 -31.06
CA ASP A 16 5.45 4.37 -32.00
C ASP A 16 6.83 4.18 -31.38
N GLY A 17 6.90 3.83 -30.09
CA GLY A 17 8.17 3.65 -29.39
C GLY A 17 9.01 4.93 -29.25
N LYS A 18 8.40 6.12 -29.37
CA LYS A 18 9.09 7.40 -29.25
C LYS A 18 8.67 8.18 -28.01
N SER A 19 9.55 9.06 -27.53
CA SER A 19 9.16 10.07 -26.55
C SER A 19 8.33 11.19 -27.19
N ARG A 20 7.66 11.98 -26.36
CA ARG A 20 6.98 13.22 -26.73
C ARG A 20 7.68 14.47 -26.17
N PHE A 21 8.73 14.26 -25.36
CA PHE A 21 9.55 15.33 -24.80
C PHE A 21 10.90 15.36 -25.50
N SER A 22 11.40 16.56 -25.76
CA SER A 22 12.75 16.76 -26.27
C SER A 22 13.31 18.12 -25.84
N ILE A 23 14.63 18.20 -25.70
CA ILE A 23 15.37 19.48 -25.59
C ILE A 23 16.42 19.46 -26.70
N ASN A 24 16.43 20.50 -27.54
CA ASN A 24 17.37 20.65 -28.65
C ASN A 24 17.41 19.41 -29.57
N GLY A 25 16.25 18.82 -29.85
CA GLY A 25 16.12 17.62 -30.69
C GLY A 25 16.53 16.30 -30.03
N LYS A 26 17.03 16.31 -28.77
CA LYS A 26 17.36 15.11 -28.01
C LYS A 26 16.16 14.66 -27.16
N PRO A 27 15.78 13.38 -27.19
CA PRO A 27 14.61 12.89 -26.47
C PRO A 27 14.84 12.93 -24.94
N ILE A 28 13.81 13.31 -24.20
CA ILE A 28 13.70 13.12 -22.76
C ILE A 28 12.67 12.02 -22.53
N TYR A 29 13.01 10.98 -21.79
CA TYR A 29 12.13 9.82 -21.65
C TYR A 29 10.93 10.07 -20.74
N HIS A 30 9.83 9.38 -21.05
CA HIS A 30 8.65 9.31 -20.21
C HIS A 30 8.92 8.51 -18.95
N PHE A 31 8.08 8.72 -17.93
CA PHE A 31 8.05 7.90 -16.72
C PHE A 31 6.61 7.50 -16.41
N LEU A 32 6.40 6.19 -16.23
CA LEU A 32 5.11 5.54 -15.94
C LEU A 32 3.95 5.91 -16.91
N GLY A 33 4.27 6.41 -18.10
CA GLY A 33 3.28 6.84 -19.10
C GLY A 33 2.48 8.09 -18.73
N GLY A 34 2.89 8.81 -17.67
CA GLY A 34 2.25 10.04 -17.22
C GLY A 34 3.15 11.28 -17.28
N SER A 35 4.40 11.18 -16.82
CA SER A 35 5.38 12.28 -16.82
C SER A 35 4.81 13.63 -16.38
N THR A 36 4.21 13.67 -15.19
CA THR A 36 3.41 14.81 -14.71
C THR A 36 4.22 16.01 -14.22
N PHE A 37 5.55 15.95 -14.26
CA PHE A 37 6.44 17.08 -13.92
C PHE A 37 6.76 17.90 -15.18
N SER A 38 5.72 18.35 -15.86
CA SER A 38 5.76 19.19 -17.06
C SER A 38 4.43 19.93 -17.17
N GLU A 39 4.43 21.17 -17.65
CA GLU A 39 3.19 21.95 -17.85
C GLU A 39 2.21 21.27 -18.82
N TYR A 40 2.75 20.51 -19.77
CA TYR A 40 1.99 19.67 -20.70
C TYR A 40 2.59 18.27 -20.76
N THR A 41 1.75 17.25 -20.90
CA THR A 41 2.17 15.86 -21.09
C THR A 41 1.27 15.17 -22.12
N VAL A 42 1.72 14.03 -22.63
CA VAL A 42 0.98 13.18 -23.56
C VAL A 42 0.85 11.80 -22.93
N CYS A 43 -0.39 11.37 -22.70
CA CYS A 43 -0.71 10.09 -22.07
C CYS A 43 -1.48 9.19 -23.04
N HIS A 44 -1.45 7.88 -22.80
CA HIS A 44 -2.37 6.97 -23.47
C HIS A 44 -3.80 7.18 -22.94
N ILE A 45 -4.82 7.21 -23.80
CA ILE A 45 -6.20 7.51 -23.36
C ILE A 45 -6.70 6.57 -22.26
N GLY A 46 -6.32 5.29 -22.32
CA GLY A 46 -6.66 4.29 -21.30
C GLY A 46 -5.99 4.49 -19.93
N THR A 47 -5.08 5.46 -19.77
CA THR A 47 -4.49 5.86 -18.48
C THR A 47 -5.02 7.21 -18.00
N VAL A 48 -6.08 7.75 -18.63
CA VAL A 48 -6.67 9.05 -18.30
C VAL A 48 -8.06 8.83 -17.73
N ALA A 49 -8.22 9.07 -16.42
CA ALA A 49 -9.52 9.07 -15.77
C ALA A 49 -10.17 10.46 -15.85
N LYS A 50 -11.27 10.59 -16.59
CA LYS A 50 -12.09 11.81 -16.57
C LYS A 50 -12.81 11.91 -15.22
N ILE A 51 -12.59 13.00 -14.50
CA ILE A 51 -13.17 13.24 -13.17
C ILE A 51 -14.20 14.37 -13.18
N ASN A 52 -14.84 14.61 -12.04
CA ASN A 52 -15.77 15.71 -11.84
C ASN A 52 -15.03 17.06 -12.05
N PRO A 53 -15.50 17.94 -12.96
CA PRO A 53 -14.86 19.23 -13.23
C PRO A 53 -14.91 20.20 -12.03
N ALA A 54 -15.79 19.98 -11.05
CA ALA A 54 -15.85 20.78 -9.82
C ALA A 54 -14.83 20.33 -8.76
N ALA A 55 -14.13 19.21 -8.96
CA ALA A 55 -13.16 18.72 -7.99
C ALA A 55 -11.88 19.59 -8.01
N PRO A 56 -11.38 20.05 -6.85
CA PRO A 56 -10.16 20.87 -6.78
C PRO A 56 -8.92 20.03 -7.14
N LEU A 57 -8.31 20.33 -8.29
CA LEU A 57 -7.19 19.55 -8.84
C LEU A 57 -5.94 19.56 -7.94
N ASP A 58 -5.74 20.62 -7.15
CA ASP A 58 -4.68 20.74 -6.15
C ASP A 58 -4.86 19.80 -4.95
N LYS A 59 -6.03 19.16 -4.82
CA LYS A 59 -6.32 18.16 -3.79
C LYS A 59 -6.40 16.76 -4.36
N VAL A 60 -7.17 16.57 -5.42
CA VAL A 60 -7.50 15.22 -5.92
C VAL A 60 -6.39 14.56 -6.72
N CYS A 61 -5.32 15.29 -7.06
CA CYS A 61 -4.16 14.74 -7.75
C CYS A 61 -3.51 13.56 -7.00
N ILE A 62 -3.57 13.54 -5.66
CA ILE A 62 -3.01 12.46 -4.84
C ILE A 62 -3.77 11.13 -4.97
N LEU A 63 -4.99 11.15 -5.51
CA LEU A 63 -5.80 9.95 -5.74
C LEU A 63 -5.27 9.10 -6.91
N SER A 64 -4.34 9.60 -7.72
CA SER A 64 -3.84 8.87 -8.89
C SER A 64 -2.80 7.79 -8.57
N CYS A 65 -2.38 7.65 -7.30
CA CYS A 65 -1.40 6.65 -6.88
C CYS A 65 -1.59 6.26 -5.41
N GLY A 66 -0.69 6.69 -4.52
CA GLY A 66 -0.52 6.12 -3.18
C GLY A 66 -1.77 6.12 -2.30
N ILE A 67 -2.59 7.17 -2.35
CA ILE A 67 -3.81 7.23 -1.53
C ILE A 67 -4.80 6.13 -1.96
N SER A 68 -5.10 6.04 -3.25
CA SER A 68 -6.01 5.01 -3.76
C SER A 68 -5.44 3.60 -3.55
N THR A 69 -4.13 3.41 -3.72
CA THR A 69 -3.46 2.14 -3.44
C THR A 69 -3.73 1.64 -2.02
N GLY A 70 -3.50 2.49 -1.01
CA GLY A 70 -3.70 2.12 0.39
C GLY A 70 -5.18 1.94 0.74
N LEU A 71 -6.01 2.89 0.31
CA LEU A 71 -7.45 2.88 0.56
C LEU A 71 -8.10 1.62 -0.03
N GLY A 72 -7.76 1.27 -1.28
CA GLY A 72 -8.24 0.07 -1.94
C GLY A 72 -7.68 -1.21 -1.33
N ALA A 73 -6.41 -1.23 -0.87
CA ALA A 73 -5.86 -2.38 -0.16
C ALA A 73 -6.70 -2.71 1.09
N ALA A 74 -7.14 -1.69 1.83
CA ALA A 74 -8.05 -1.87 2.96
C ALA A 74 -9.47 -2.23 2.53
N LEU A 75 -10.13 -1.40 1.72
CA LEU A 75 -11.55 -1.51 1.41
C LEU A 75 -11.88 -2.64 0.44
N ASN A 76 -11.04 -2.87 -0.58
CA ASN A 76 -11.33 -3.80 -1.66
C ASN A 76 -10.72 -5.19 -1.44
N VAL A 77 -9.66 -5.31 -0.62
CA VAL A 77 -8.88 -6.56 -0.49
C VAL A 77 -8.90 -7.10 0.93
N ALA A 78 -8.47 -6.31 1.92
CA ALA A 78 -8.46 -6.73 3.31
C ALA A 78 -9.89 -6.89 3.85
N LYS A 79 -10.79 -5.96 3.49
CA LYS A 79 -12.22 -5.97 3.88
C LYS A 79 -12.41 -6.23 5.38
N PRO A 80 -11.80 -5.43 6.28
CA PRO A 80 -12.06 -5.55 7.71
C PRO A 80 -13.57 -5.36 7.96
N GLN A 81 -14.12 -6.12 8.90
CA GLN A 81 -15.50 -5.92 9.35
C GLN A 81 -15.51 -4.91 10.50
N LYS A 82 -16.70 -4.36 10.78
CA LYS A 82 -16.88 -3.48 11.93
C LYS A 82 -16.43 -4.20 13.21
N GLY A 83 -15.62 -3.52 14.02
CA GLY A 83 -15.08 -4.05 15.26
C GLY A 83 -13.74 -4.77 15.11
N HIS A 84 -13.29 -5.10 13.90
CA HIS A 84 -12.00 -5.78 13.68
C HIS A 84 -10.80 -4.94 14.15
N THR A 85 -9.71 -5.63 14.46
CA THR A 85 -8.37 -5.08 14.68
C THR A 85 -7.55 -5.16 13.41
N VAL A 86 -6.86 -4.07 13.05
CA VAL A 86 -6.04 -3.97 11.84
C VAL A 86 -4.62 -3.52 12.16
N ALA A 87 -3.60 -4.24 11.66
CA ALA A 87 -2.21 -3.77 11.67
C ALA A 87 -1.84 -3.15 10.32
N VAL A 88 -1.17 -2.00 10.33
CA VAL A 88 -0.67 -1.32 9.13
C VAL A 88 0.83 -1.12 9.25
N PHE A 89 1.59 -1.76 8.36
CA PHE A 89 3.06 -1.66 8.33
C PHE A 89 3.51 -0.60 7.33
N GLY A 90 4.20 0.42 7.83
CA GLY A 90 4.61 1.62 7.10
C GLY A 90 3.56 2.72 7.17
N LEU A 91 3.94 3.89 7.68
CA LEU A 91 3.07 5.06 7.85
C LEU A 91 3.41 6.19 6.88
N GLY A 92 3.73 5.82 5.63
CA GLY A 92 3.76 6.73 4.47
C GLY A 92 2.37 6.96 3.88
N ALA A 93 2.28 7.61 2.72
CA ALA A 93 0.99 7.93 2.09
C ALA A 93 0.07 6.71 1.89
N VAL A 94 0.64 5.57 1.44
CA VAL A 94 -0.11 4.31 1.25
C VAL A 94 -0.64 3.78 2.58
N GLY A 95 0.20 3.68 3.60
CA GLY A 95 -0.22 3.17 4.90
C GLY A 95 -1.22 4.07 5.62
N LEU A 96 -1.04 5.39 5.57
CA LEU A 96 -2.02 6.33 6.11
C LEU A 96 -3.38 6.19 5.42
N ALA A 97 -3.41 5.99 4.10
CA ALA A 97 -4.65 5.73 3.38
C ALA A 97 -5.24 4.34 3.68
N ALA A 98 -4.41 3.33 3.94
CA ALA A 98 -4.88 2.01 4.39
C ALA A 98 -5.49 2.06 5.80
N ALA A 99 -4.87 2.80 6.73
CA ALA A 99 -5.42 3.07 8.06
C ALA A 99 -6.77 3.81 7.96
N GLU A 100 -6.84 4.82 7.09
CA GLU A 100 -8.09 5.54 6.83
C GLU A 100 -9.16 4.61 6.24
N GLY A 101 -8.79 3.72 5.32
CA GLY A 101 -9.70 2.70 4.80
C GLY A 101 -10.21 1.75 5.90
N ALA A 102 -9.33 1.30 6.80
CA ALA A 102 -9.72 0.49 7.95
C ALA A 102 -10.67 1.26 8.89
N ARG A 103 -10.41 2.55 9.14
CA ARG A 103 -11.27 3.44 9.92
C ARG A 103 -12.66 3.57 9.28
N LEU A 104 -12.72 3.77 7.97
CA LEU A 104 -13.98 3.85 7.22
C LEU A 104 -14.77 2.54 7.23
N SER A 105 -14.09 1.39 7.28
CA SER A 105 -14.71 0.07 7.49
C SER A 105 -15.20 -0.18 8.92
N GLY A 106 -14.91 0.73 9.86
CA GLY A 106 -15.32 0.60 11.26
C GLY A 106 -14.45 -0.33 12.09
N ALA A 107 -13.17 -0.49 11.73
CA ALA A 107 -12.20 -1.16 12.61
C ALA A 107 -12.16 -0.47 13.98
N SER A 108 -12.12 -1.26 15.07
CA SER A 108 -12.13 -0.73 16.44
C SER A 108 -10.72 -0.38 16.94
N ARG A 109 -9.72 -1.10 16.46
CA ARG A 109 -8.30 -0.94 16.80
C ARG A 109 -7.47 -0.94 15.52
N ILE A 110 -6.63 0.07 15.37
CA ILE A 110 -5.73 0.21 14.22
C ILE A 110 -4.31 0.42 14.76
N ILE A 111 -3.46 -0.58 14.58
CA ILE A 111 -2.07 -0.61 15.07
C ILE A 111 -1.16 -0.17 13.92
N GLY A 112 -0.55 1.00 14.04
CA GLY A 112 0.42 1.52 13.08
C GLY A 112 1.85 1.09 13.43
N VAL A 113 2.56 0.49 12.49
CA VAL A 113 3.95 0.02 12.66
C VAL A 113 4.88 0.82 11.75
N ASP A 114 5.80 1.61 12.29
CA ASP A 114 6.82 2.33 11.51
C ASP A 114 8.09 2.55 12.34
N LEU A 115 9.25 2.57 11.69
CA LEU A 115 10.55 2.79 12.33
C LEU A 115 10.81 4.28 12.65
N ASN A 116 10.04 5.18 12.05
CA ASN A 116 10.19 6.62 12.21
C ASN A 116 9.09 7.18 13.13
N PRO A 117 9.38 7.41 14.42
CA PRO A 117 8.38 7.89 15.39
C PRO A 117 7.84 9.29 15.07
N SER A 118 8.52 10.08 14.23
CA SER A 118 7.98 11.40 13.81
C SER A 118 6.66 11.30 13.03
N ARG A 119 6.36 10.13 12.45
CA ARG A 119 5.11 9.88 11.69
C ARG A 119 3.91 9.61 12.58
N PHE A 120 4.14 9.25 13.85
CA PHE A 120 3.13 8.72 14.76
C PHE A 120 2.04 9.74 15.11
N LYS A 121 2.44 11.01 15.31
CA LYS A 121 1.50 12.08 15.61
C LYS A 121 0.48 12.27 14.48
N GLU A 122 0.95 12.21 13.24
CA GLU A 122 0.08 12.40 12.07
C GLU A 122 -0.80 11.18 11.84
N ALA A 123 -0.27 9.98 12.03
CA ALA A 123 -0.99 8.72 11.85
C ALA A 123 -2.30 8.65 12.66
N LYS A 124 -2.33 9.21 13.87
CA LYS A 124 -3.55 9.28 14.69
C LYS A 124 -4.71 10.02 14.01
N LYS A 125 -4.42 11.00 13.15
CA LYS A 125 -5.45 11.73 12.39
C LYS A 125 -6.11 10.87 11.29
N PHE A 126 -5.45 9.78 10.90
CA PHE A 126 -5.91 8.82 9.89
C PHE A 126 -6.51 7.54 10.53
N GLY A 127 -6.90 7.62 11.81
CA GLY A 127 -7.57 6.52 12.52
C GLY A 127 -6.66 5.57 13.29
N VAL A 128 -5.34 5.69 13.19
CA VAL A 128 -4.42 4.84 13.97
C VAL A 128 -4.63 5.08 15.46
N THR A 129 -4.92 4.01 16.21
CA THR A 129 -5.21 4.06 17.65
C THR A 129 -3.99 3.75 18.50
N GLU A 130 -3.14 2.84 18.03
CA GLU A 130 -1.96 2.34 18.72
C GLU A 130 -0.75 2.36 17.77
N LEU A 131 0.44 2.53 18.31
CA LEU A 131 1.65 2.74 17.53
C LEU A 131 2.77 1.87 18.07
N ILE A 132 3.48 1.22 17.16
CA ILE A 132 4.62 0.37 17.47
C ILE A 132 5.80 0.83 16.62
N ASN A 133 6.91 1.11 17.29
CA ASN A 133 8.20 1.17 16.64
C ASN A 133 8.92 -0.15 16.94
N PRO A 134 9.20 -1.00 15.92
CA PRO A 134 9.88 -2.27 16.14
C PRO A 134 11.21 -2.17 16.90
N LYS A 135 11.89 -1.01 16.87
CA LYS A 135 13.16 -0.79 17.58
C LYS A 135 13.01 -0.65 19.10
N ASP A 136 11.80 -0.42 19.58
CA ASP A 136 11.53 -0.22 21.01
C ASP A 136 11.18 -1.55 21.71
N HIS A 137 11.36 -2.69 21.01
CA HIS A 137 11.05 -4.02 21.50
C HIS A 137 12.18 -5.02 21.19
N ASP A 138 12.48 -5.91 22.14
CA ASP A 138 13.45 -7.00 21.94
C ASP A 138 12.85 -8.17 21.14
N LYS A 139 11.51 -8.32 21.18
CA LYS A 139 10.78 -9.38 20.47
C LYS A 139 10.52 -8.99 19.02
N PRO A 140 10.43 -9.97 18.09
CA PRO A 140 9.94 -9.72 16.74
C PRO A 140 8.57 -9.04 16.76
N VAL A 141 8.37 -8.04 15.90
CA VAL A 141 7.16 -7.20 15.92
C VAL A 141 5.86 -8.01 15.76
N GLN A 142 5.88 -9.12 15.01
CA GLN A 142 4.71 -9.99 14.89
C GLN A 142 4.30 -10.62 16.23
N GLN A 143 5.26 -10.96 17.09
CA GLN A 143 4.98 -11.51 18.43
C GLN A 143 4.44 -10.43 19.37
N VAL A 144 4.99 -9.21 19.29
CA VAL A 144 4.46 -8.06 20.04
C VAL A 144 2.98 -7.83 19.69
N ILE A 145 2.65 -7.85 18.40
CA ILE A 145 1.26 -7.68 17.94
C ILE A 145 0.37 -8.83 18.40
N ILE A 146 0.81 -10.09 18.27
CA ILE A 146 0.06 -11.27 18.74
C ILE A 146 -0.28 -11.15 20.23
N GLU A 147 0.69 -10.75 21.06
CA GLU A 147 0.50 -10.55 22.51
C GLU A 147 -0.47 -9.40 22.81
N MET A 148 -0.40 -8.29 22.06
CA MET A 148 -1.29 -7.14 22.22
C MET A 148 -2.76 -7.39 21.83
N THR A 149 -3.01 -8.43 21.04
CA THR A 149 -4.32 -8.70 20.45
C THR A 149 -4.82 -10.12 20.71
N ASP A 150 -4.23 -10.80 21.70
CA ASP A 150 -4.64 -12.14 22.16
C ASP A 150 -4.74 -13.17 21.01
N GLY A 151 -3.68 -13.26 20.19
CA GLY A 151 -3.58 -14.27 19.12
C GLY A 151 -3.29 -13.71 17.73
N GLY A 152 -3.25 -12.39 17.56
CA GLY A 152 -2.99 -11.71 16.29
C GLY A 152 -4.15 -10.84 15.81
N VAL A 153 -3.91 -10.02 14.78
CA VAL A 153 -4.92 -9.09 14.24
C VAL A 153 -5.85 -9.78 13.25
N ASP A 154 -7.06 -9.26 13.08
CA ASP A 154 -7.97 -9.78 12.05
C ASP A 154 -7.44 -9.50 10.65
N ARG A 155 -6.86 -8.31 10.44
CA ARG A 155 -6.27 -7.91 9.15
C ARG A 155 -4.91 -7.27 9.34
N SER A 156 -4.00 -7.52 8.42
CA SER A 156 -2.76 -6.75 8.29
C SER A 156 -2.58 -6.22 6.87
N ILE A 157 -1.96 -5.05 6.73
CA ILE A 157 -1.69 -4.42 5.44
C ILE A 157 -0.24 -3.92 5.42
N GLU A 158 0.57 -4.50 4.55
CA GLU A 158 2.00 -4.17 4.40
C GLU A 158 2.21 -3.15 3.28
N CYS A 159 2.74 -1.97 3.64
CA CYS A 159 2.82 -0.80 2.76
C CYS A 159 4.24 -0.26 2.55
N THR A 160 5.29 -0.96 3.00
CA THR A 160 6.70 -0.55 2.87
C THR A 160 7.41 -1.21 1.70
N GLY A 161 7.03 -2.45 1.36
CA GLY A 161 7.75 -3.28 0.40
C GLY A 161 8.96 -4.00 1.01
N ASN A 162 9.23 -3.83 2.30
CA ASN A 162 10.32 -4.54 2.97
C ASN A 162 9.92 -6.00 3.22
N ILE A 163 10.78 -6.93 2.79
CA ILE A 163 10.46 -8.37 2.86
C ILE A 163 10.25 -8.87 4.29
N GLN A 164 10.98 -8.35 5.28
CA GLN A 164 10.79 -8.72 6.68
C GLN A 164 9.46 -8.18 7.21
N ALA A 165 9.07 -6.96 6.82
CA ALA A 165 7.75 -6.42 7.13
C ALA A 165 6.62 -7.24 6.50
N MET A 166 6.80 -7.79 5.29
CA MET A 166 5.83 -8.69 4.66
C MET A 166 5.63 -9.97 5.45
N ILE A 167 6.73 -10.59 5.90
CA ILE A 167 6.68 -11.80 6.72
C ILE A 167 6.00 -11.49 8.06
N SER A 168 6.43 -10.43 8.76
CA SER A 168 5.81 -10.04 10.03
C SER A 168 4.33 -9.69 9.88
N ALA A 169 3.94 -9.01 8.80
CA ALA A 169 2.53 -8.70 8.54
C ALA A 169 1.71 -9.97 8.32
N PHE A 170 2.25 -10.97 7.62
CA PHE A 170 1.58 -12.26 7.48
C PHE A 170 1.49 -13.03 8.80
N GLU A 171 2.58 -13.07 9.57
CA GLU A 171 2.64 -13.88 10.78
C GLU A 171 1.92 -13.25 11.98
N CYS A 172 1.63 -11.94 11.95
CA CYS A 172 0.94 -11.26 13.05
C CYS A 172 -0.59 -11.36 12.98
N VAL A 173 -1.17 -11.94 11.92
CA VAL A 173 -2.62 -12.11 11.84
C VAL A 173 -3.08 -13.32 12.65
N HIS A 174 -4.32 -13.29 13.12
CA HIS A 174 -4.91 -14.36 13.89
C HIS A 174 -5.04 -15.65 13.05
N ASP A 175 -4.81 -16.81 13.67
CA ASP A 175 -5.12 -18.12 13.06
C ASP A 175 -6.64 -18.26 12.81
N GLY A 176 -7.08 -19.13 11.91
CA GLY A 176 -8.51 -19.31 11.60
C GLY A 176 -9.08 -18.31 10.59
N TRP A 177 -8.92 -17.00 10.82
CA TRP A 177 -9.61 -15.97 10.00
C TRP A 177 -8.76 -14.77 9.60
N GLY A 178 -7.49 -14.74 10.01
CA GLY A 178 -6.58 -13.63 9.72
C GLY A 178 -6.29 -13.50 8.22
N VAL A 179 -6.33 -12.26 7.72
CA VAL A 179 -5.96 -11.96 6.33
C VAL A 179 -4.89 -10.89 6.28
N ALA A 180 -3.75 -11.24 5.71
CA ALA A 180 -2.66 -10.31 5.42
C ALA A 180 -2.71 -9.85 3.96
N VAL A 181 -2.47 -8.56 3.73
CA VAL A 181 -2.45 -7.95 2.39
C VAL A 181 -1.10 -7.30 2.15
N LEU A 182 -0.38 -7.76 1.12
CA LEU A 182 0.85 -7.15 0.65
C LEU A 182 0.54 -6.14 -0.45
N VAL A 183 0.95 -4.88 -0.26
CA VAL A 183 0.79 -3.82 -1.26
C VAL A 183 2.09 -3.06 -1.53
N GLY A 184 3.01 -3.02 -0.57
CA GLY A 184 4.36 -2.53 -0.78
C GLY A 184 5.09 -3.33 -1.86
N VAL A 185 5.86 -2.66 -2.72
CA VAL A 185 6.59 -3.31 -3.80
C VAL A 185 8.03 -3.58 -3.33
N PRO A 186 8.48 -4.85 -3.27
CA PRO A 186 9.83 -5.20 -2.83
C PRO A 186 10.88 -4.94 -3.90
N SER A 187 12.15 -5.12 -3.51
CA SER A 187 13.23 -5.20 -4.48
C SER A 187 13.16 -6.53 -5.27
N LYS A 188 13.80 -6.60 -6.44
CA LYS A 188 13.61 -7.71 -7.39
C LYS A 188 14.11 -9.08 -6.88
N ASP A 189 15.01 -9.09 -5.88
CA ASP A 189 15.73 -10.30 -5.45
C ASP A 189 15.26 -10.83 -4.08
N ASP A 190 14.24 -10.20 -3.48
CA ASP A 190 13.73 -10.60 -2.16
C ASP A 190 12.81 -11.83 -2.24
N GLU A 191 12.97 -12.76 -1.31
CA GLU A 191 12.14 -13.97 -1.20
C GLU A 191 11.25 -13.93 0.05
N PHE A 192 9.94 -14.12 -0.15
CA PHE A 192 9.00 -14.29 0.96
C PHE A 192 9.09 -15.71 1.51
N LYS A 193 9.38 -15.87 2.80
CA LYS A 193 9.54 -17.17 3.46
C LYS A 193 8.78 -17.19 4.78
N THR A 194 7.98 -18.24 4.98
CA THR A 194 7.25 -18.50 6.24
C THR A 194 7.03 -20.00 6.40
N HIS A 195 6.69 -20.44 7.62
CA HIS A 195 6.44 -21.86 7.88
C HIS A 195 5.08 -22.30 7.31
N PRO A 196 4.95 -23.44 6.62
CA PRO A 196 3.69 -23.88 6.01
C PRO A 196 2.52 -24.01 6.99
N MET A 197 2.80 -24.34 8.26
CA MET A 197 1.77 -24.39 9.30
C MET A 197 1.05 -23.06 9.51
N ASN A 198 1.68 -21.92 9.21
CA ASN A 198 1.02 -20.62 9.31
C ASN A 198 -0.16 -20.52 8.32
N LEU A 199 -0.06 -21.16 7.15
CA LEU A 199 -1.18 -21.25 6.20
C LEU A 199 -2.17 -22.38 6.57
N LEU A 200 -1.66 -23.53 7.03
CA LEU A 200 -2.53 -24.65 7.44
C LEU A 200 -3.37 -24.32 8.69
N ASN A 201 -2.91 -23.41 9.55
CA ASN A 201 -3.70 -22.81 10.62
C ASN A 201 -4.68 -21.74 10.11
N GLU A 202 -5.05 -21.79 8.82
CA GLU A 202 -6.10 -20.99 8.19
C GLU A 202 -5.84 -19.48 8.13
N ARG A 203 -4.59 -19.02 8.19
CA ARG A 203 -4.25 -17.66 7.75
C ARG A 203 -4.35 -17.55 6.24
N THR A 204 -4.76 -16.38 5.75
CA THR A 204 -4.80 -16.07 4.32
C THR A 204 -3.83 -14.95 3.97
N LEU A 205 -3.01 -15.15 2.93
CA LEU A 205 -2.17 -14.11 2.34
C LEU A 205 -2.74 -13.66 0.99
N LYS A 206 -2.84 -12.35 0.78
CA LYS A 206 -3.25 -11.74 -0.48
C LYS A 206 -2.23 -10.69 -0.92
N GLY A 207 -2.08 -10.53 -2.23
CA GLY A 207 -1.39 -9.38 -2.82
C GLY A 207 -2.39 -8.43 -3.48
N THR A 208 -2.02 -7.17 -3.64
CA THR A 208 -2.80 -6.23 -4.44
C THR A 208 -1.91 -5.24 -5.18
N PHE A 209 -2.39 -4.79 -6.33
CA PHE A 209 -1.77 -3.72 -7.11
C PHE A 209 -2.76 -2.57 -7.24
N PHE A 210 -2.29 -1.35 -6.96
CA PHE A 210 -3.11 -0.12 -7.01
C PHE A 210 -4.44 -0.20 -6.21
N GLY A 211 -4.49 -1.02 -5.15
CA GLY A 211 -5.69 -1.17 -4.32
C GLY A 211 -6.86 -1.91 -5.01
N ASN A 212 -6.58 -2.67 -6.07
CA ASN A 212 -7.58 -3.44 -6.83
C ASN A 212 -8.71 -2.58 -7.43
N TYR A 213 -8.34 -1.41 -7.97
CA TYR A 213 -9.20 -0.58 -8.83
C TYR A 213 -9.03 -0.91 -10.31
#